data_AF-A0A9E1TY55-F1
#
_entry.id   AF-A0A9E1TY55-F1
#
_cell.length_a   1.000
_cell.length_b   1.000
_cell.length_c   1.000
_cell.angle_alpha   90.00
_cell.angle_beta   90.00
_cell.angle_gamma   90.00
#
_symmetry.space_group_name_H-M   'P 1'
#
loop_
_entity.id
_entity.type
_entity.pdbx_description
1 polymer ?
#
loop_
_entity_poly.entity_id
_entity_poly.type
_entity_poly.pdbx_seq_one_letter_code
_entity_poly.pdbx_strand_id
1 'polypeptide(L)' 'MRNFRNLEIWKKAIELTKLIYKITDDFPATEKYGLKSQIQRAAVSVASNIHPVKSL' A
#
# COMPACT_ATOMS: atom_id res chain seq x y z
N MET A 1 10.21 -16.00 18.50
CA MET A 1 10.18 -14.53 18.32
C MET A 1 10.22 -14.11 16.84
N ARG A 2 9.47 -14.79 15.96
CA ARG A 2 9.16 -14.26 14.62
C ARG A 2 7.86 -13.46 14.73
N ASN A 3 7.69 -12.41 13.94
CA ASN A 3 6.42 -11.73 13.61
C ASN A 3 6.02 -10.39 14.24
N PHE A 4 6.44 -9.98 15.45
CA PHE A 4 5.89 -8.71 15.99
C PHE A 4 6.31 -7.45 15.23
N ARG A 5 7.61 -7.33 14.88
CA ARG A 5 8.11 -6.18 14.11
C ARG A 5 7.57 -6.17 12.67
N ASN A 6 7.53 -7.33 12.00
CA ASN A 6 6.97 -7.45 10.66
C ASN A 6 5.47 -7.11 10.64
N LEU A 7 4.73 -7.51 11.67
CA LEU A 7 3.31 -7.19 11.80
C LEU A 7 3.08 -5.68 11.97
N GLU A 8 3.88 -5.01 12.78
CA GLU A 8 3.80 -3.54 12.94
C GLU A 8 4.15 -2.79 11.66
N ILE A 9 5.21 -3.19 10.95
CA ILE A 9 5.59 -2.58 9.68
C ILE A 9 4.51 -2.85 8.62
N TRP A 10 3.97 -4.07 8.55
CA TRP A 10 2.88 -4.42 7.66
C TRP A 10 1.62 -3.58 7.94
N LYS A 11 1.22 -3.42 9.21
CA LYS A 11 0.10 -2.54 9.59
C LYS A 11 0.33 -1.10 9.12
N LYS A 12 1.54 -0.55 9.31
CA LYS A 12 1.89 0.79 8.83
C LYS A 12 1.79 0.90 7.31
N ALA A 13 2.19 -0.14 6.56
CA ALA A 13 2.07 -0.16 5.11
C ALA A 13 0.60 -0.20 4.65
N ILE A 14 -0.27 -0.91 5.36
CA ILE A 14 -1.72 -0.91 5.10
C ILE A 14 -2.33 0.47 5.38
N GLU A 15 -1.97 1.12 6.49
CA GLU A 15 -2.45 2.47 6.80
C GLU A 15 -1.96 3.51 5.78
N LEU A 16 -0.71 3.40 5.32
CA LEU A 16 -0.18 4.21 4.22
C LEU A 16 -0.99 4.01 2.93
N THR A 17 -1.34 2.76 2.62
CA THR A 17 -2.15 2.43 1.44
C THR A 17 -3.51 3.11 1.51
N LYS A 18 -4.20 3.05 2.66
CA LYS A 18 -5.48 3.75 2.87
C LYS A 18 -5.35 5.25 2.69
N LEU A 19 -4.29 5.85 3.23
CA LEU A 19 -4.03 7.29 3.08
C LEU A 19 -3.84 7.65 1.60
N ILE A 20 -3.10 6.83 0.85
CA ILE A 20 -2.89 7.03 -0.59
C ILE A 20 -4.21 6.92 -1.36
N TYR A 21 -5.07 5.95 -1.04
CA TYR A 21 -6.41 5.88 -1.64
C TYR A 21 -7.21 7.16 -1.40
N LYS A 22 -7.17 7.70 -0.18
CA LYS A 22 -7.84 8.95 0.17
C LYS A 22 -7.28 10.16 -0.60
N ILE A 23 -5.96 10.34 -0.61
CA ILE A 23 -5.31 11.47 -1.30
C ILE A 23 -5.55 11.42 -2.80
N THR A 24 -5.44 10.23 -3.40
CA THR A 24 -5.62 10.06 -4.84
C THR A 24 -7.10 10.10 -5.26
N ASP A 25 -8.04 10.18 -4.31
CA ASP A 25 -9.45 10.34 -4.65
C ASP A 25 -9.79 11.74 -5.15
N ASP A 26 -9.06 12.74 -4.66
CA ASP A 26 -9.18 14.15 -5.06
C ASP A 26 -8.51 14.46 -6.41
N PHE A 27 -7.89 13.46 -7.06
CA PHE A 27 -7.24 13.67 -8.35
C PHE A 27 -8.28 13.86 -9.46
N PRO A 28 -7.97 14.66 -10.50
CA PRO A 28 -8.84 14.80 -11.66
C PRO A 28 -9.16 13.44 -12.30
N ALA A 29 -10.37 13.32 -12.86
CA ALA A 29 -10.80 12.08 -13.53
C ALA A 29 -9.86 11.62 -14.66
N THR A 30 -9.16 12.57 -15.29
CA THR A 30 -8.14 12.32 -16.32
C THR A 30 -6.97 11.47 -15.81
N GLU A 31 -6.67 11.51 -14.51
CA GLU A 31 -5.56 10.75 -13.89
C GLU A 31 -5.96 9.35 -13.43
N LYS A 32 -7.23 8.96 -13.58
CA LYS A 32 -7.77 7.68 -13.08
C LYS A 32 -6.92 6.48 -13.50
N TYR A 33 -6.52 6.42 -14.77
CA TYR A 33 -5.68 5.37 -15.31
C TYR A 33 -4.19 5.76 -15.41
N GLY A 34 -3.87 7.04 -15.18
CA GLY A 34 -2.52 7.58 -15.10
C GLY A 34 -1.97 7.49 -13.68
N LEU A 35 -1.68 8.65 -13.08
CA LEU A 35 -1.01 8.75 -11.79
C LEU A 35 -1.78 8.09 -10.65
N LYS A 36 -3.12 8.19 -10.63
CA LYS A 36 -3.96 7.56 -9.58
C LYS A 36 -3.71 6.05 -9.51
N SER A 37 -3.79 5.36 -10.67
CA SER A 37 -3.58 3.91 -10.72
C SER A 37 -2.15 3.49 -10.39
N GLN A 38 -1.15 4.27 -10.80
CA GLN A 38 0.26 3.95 -10.55
C GLN A 38 0.61 4.07 -9.07
N ILE A 39 0.21 5.17 -8.43
CA ILE A 39 0.50 5.44 -7.02
C ILE A 39 -0.22 4.42 -6.12
N GLN A 40 -1.50 4.13 -6.38
CA GLN A 40 -2.26 3.15 -5.61
C GLN A 40 -1.64 1.74 -5.69
N ARG A 41 -1.23 1.29 -6.89
CA ARG A 41 -0.56 -0.02 -7.06
C ARG A 41 0.80 -0.07 -6.35
N ALA A 42 1.58 1.02 -6.42
CA ALA A 42 2.85 1.10 -5.71
C ALA A 42 2.67 0.97 -4.19
N ALA A 43 1.66 1.64 -3.63
CA ALA A 43 1.34 1.55 -2.20
C ALA A 43 0.96 0.12 -1.77
N VAL A 44 0.06 -0.52 -2.53
CA VAL A 44 -0.37 -1.92 -2.29
C VAL A 44 0.82 -2.88 -2.38
N SER A 45 1.75 -2.64 -3.31
CA SER A 45 2.96 -3.46 -3.47
C SER A 45 3.83 -3.46 -2.21
N VAL A 46 3.98 -2.32 -1.53
CA VAL A 46 4.75 -2.23 -0.28
C VAL A 46 4.16 -3.15 0.80
N ALA A 47 2.84 -3.09 1.02
CA ALA A 47 2.18 -3.95 2.00
C ALA A 47 2.25 -5.44 1.61
N SER A 48 2.17 -5.75 0.31
CA SER A 48 2.23 -7.11 -0.21
C SER A 48 3.61 -7.74 -0.06
N ASN A 49 4.69 -6.96 -0.23
CA ASN A 49 6.08 -7.44 -0.10
C ASN A 49 6.53 -7.56 1.37
N ILE A 50 5.92 -6.79 2.28
CA ILE A 50 6.21 -6.85 3.73
C ILE A 50 5.38 -7.94 4.43
N HIS A 51 4.36 -8.50 3.76
CA HIS A 51 3.46 -9.48 4.33
C HIS A 51 4.24 -10.62 5.03
N PRO A 52 3.88 -11.02 6.27
CA PRO A 52 4.73 -11.85 7.11
C PRO A 52 5.14 -13.24 6.57
N VAL A 53 4.58 -13.71 5.45
CA VAL A 53 4.95 -15.00 4.86
C VAL A 53 4.79 -14.98 3.34
N LYS A 54 5.91 -15.03 2.60
CA LYS A 54 5.99 -15.75 1.31
C LYS A 54 7.43 -16.12 0.94
N SER A 55 8.03 -16.98 1.74
CA SER A 55 8.99 -17.97 1.27
C SER A 55 8.41 -19.33 1.65
N LEU A 56 7.44 -19.79 0.84
CA LEU A 56 7.15 -21.21 0.70
C LEU A 56 8.08 -21.74 -0.40
#